data_AF-G8TVW0-F1
#
_entry.id   AF-G8TVW0-F1
#
_cell.length_a   1.000
_cell.length_b   1.000
_cell.length_c   1.000
_cell.angle_alpha   90.00
_cell.angle_beta   90.00
_cell.angle_gamma   90.00
#
_symmetry.space_group_name_H-M   'P 1'
#
loop_
_entity.id
_entity.type
_entity.pdbx_description
1 polymer ?
#
loop_
_entity_poly.entity_id
_entity_poly.type
_entity_poly.pdbx_seq_one_letter_code
_entity_poly.pdbx_strand_id
1 'polypeptide(L)'
;MEPGLKEDAALRLKVAVGHLESVRKMVDQDVYCVNIMKQLAAVQASLEQVQRILLRNHLLTCVSDAVSQGFGPQIIDELVDAMKYMPFSTGQAIHPAEPLHALVEHPVCQCHRTEPEVT
;
A
#
# COMPACT_ATOMS: atom_id res chain seq x y z
N MET A 1 10.77 -7.43 -2.53
CA MET A 1 9.37 -7.82 -2.83
C MET A 1 9.41 -9.00 -3.76
N GLU A 2 8.48 -9.95 -3.61
CA GLU A 2 8.26 -11.04 -4.55
C GLU A 2 7.92 -10.46 -5.94
N PRO A 3 8.62 -10.86 -7.02
CA PRO A 3 8.46 -10.24 -8.35
C PRO A 3 7.02 -10.20 -8.84
N GLY A 4 6.29 -11.32 -8.75
CA GLY A 4 4.90 -11.38 -9.21
C GLY A 4 3.93 -10.49 -8.41
N LEU A 5 4.15 -10.32 -7.10
CA LEU A 5 3.33 -9.43 -6.27
C LEU A 5 3.66 -7.95 -6.54
N LYS A 6 4.93 -7.64 -6.82
CA LYS A 6 5.37 -6.30 -7.22
C LYS A 6 4.72 -5.90 -8.54
N GLU A 7 4.73 -6.78 -9.54
CA GLU A 7 4.11 -6.52 -10.85
C GLU A 7 2.60 -6.34 -10.74
N ASP A 8 1.89 -7.20 -9.99
CA ASP A 8 0.44 -7.07 -9.79
C ASP A 8 0.08 -5.77 -9.06
N ALA A 9 0.82 -5.41 -8.00
CA ALA A 9 0.62 -4.14 -7.29
C ALA A 9 0.83 -2.93 -8.22
N ALA A 10 1.91 -2.93 -9.01
CA ALA A 10 2.22 -1.85 -9.94
C ALA A 10 1.16 -1.70 -11.03
N LEU A 11 0.69 -2.82 -11.60
CA LEU A 11 -0.37 -2.81 -12.61
C LEU A 11 -1.68 -2.23 -12.05
N ARG A 12 -2.08 -2.65 -10.85
CA ARG A 12 -3.32 -2.17 -10.21
C ARG A 12 -3.24 -0.70 -9.82
N LEU A 13 -2.09 -0.25 -9.33
CA LEU A 13 -1.86 1.18 -9.08
C LEU A 13 -1.99 1.99 -10.38
N LYS A 14 -1.42 1.53 -11.48
CA LYS A 14 -1.56 2.18 -12.79
C LYS A 14 -3.03 2.30 -13.21
N VAL A 15 -3.81 1.24 -13.02
CA VAL A 15 -5.26 1.25 -13.30
C VAL A 15 -5.99 2.24 -12.37
N ALA A 16 -5.70 2.21 -11.07
CA ALA A 16 -6.33 3.11 -10.09
C ALA A 16 -6.05 4.59 -10.39
N VAL A 17 -4.82 4.93 -10.83
CA VAL A 17 -4.46 6.29 -11.28
C VAL A 17 -5.30 6.72 -12.48
N GLY A 18 -5.44 5.86 -13.50
CA GLY A 18 -6.29 6.16 -14.66
C GLY A 18 -7.78 6.33 -14.30
N HIS A 19 -8.27 5.53 -13.35
CA HIS A 19 -9.64 5.63 -12.85
C HIS A 19 -9.84 6.94 -12.07
N LEU A 20 -8.91 7.29 -11.19
CA LEU A 20 -8.96 8.53 -10.43
C LEU A 20 -8.94 9.77 -11.35
N GLU A 21 -8.13 9.76 -12.41
CA GLU A 21 -8.13 10.84 -13.41
C GLU A 21 -9.49 10.95 -14.14
N SER A 22 -10.16 9.82 -14.37
CA SER A 22 -11.52 9.82 -14.93
C SER A 22 -12.53 10.43 -13.95
N VAL A 23 -12.42 10.12 -12.65
CA VAL A 23 -13.26 10.73 -11.60
C VAL A 23 -13.03 12.24 -11.51
N ARG A 24 -11.76 12.70 -11.60
CA ARG A 24 -11.43 14.14 -11.64
C ARG A 24 -12.15 14.85 -12.79
N LYS A 25 -12.14 14.26 -13.99
CA LYS A 25 -12.86 14.80 -15.15
C LYS A 25 -14.37 14.85 -14.95
N MET A 26 -14.96 13.87 -14.25
CA MET A 26 -16.39 13.90 -13.92
C MET A 26 -16.74 15.11 -13.04
N VAL A 27 -15.86 15.50 -12.13
CA VAL A 27 -16.01 16.72 -11.32
C VAL A 27 -15.94 17.96 -12.21
N ASP A 28 -14.92 18.05 -13.09
CA ASP A 28 -14.77 19.18 -14.02
C ASP A 28 -15.97 19.35 -14.98
N GLN A 29 -16.71 18.26 -15.23
CA GLN A 29 -17.86 18.20 -16.13
C GLN A 29 -19.21 18.33 -15.40
N ASP A 30 -19.21 18.66 -14.10
CA ASP A 30 -20.41 18.77 -13.26
C ASP A 30 -21.32 17.52 -13.33
N VAL A 31 -20.73 16.33 -13.43
CA VAL A 31 -21.47 15.07 -13.45
C VAL A 31 -22.22 14.89 -12.13
N TYR A 32 -23.42 14.29 -12.19
CA TYR A 32 -24.25 14.03 -11.02
C TYR A 32 -23.48 13.41 -9.85
N CYS A 33 -23.53 14.08 -8.69
CA CYS A 33 -22.67 13.79 -7.53
C CYS A 33 -22.73 12.33 -7.07
N VAL A 34 -23.90 11.68 -7.12
CA VAL A 34 -24.03 10.26 -6.72
C VAL A 34 -23.23 9.33 -7.64
N ASN A 35 -23.09 9.67 -8.91
CA ASN A 35 -22.26 8.89 -9.83
C ASN A 35 -20.77 9.07 -9.52
N ILE A 36 -20.35 10.31 -9.23
CA ILE A 36 -18.96 10.60 -8.79
C ILE A 36 -18.64 9.82 -7.51
N MET A 37 -19.53 9.84 -6.50
CA MET A 37 -19.34 9.10 -5.26
C MET A 37 -19.21 7.59 -5.49
N LYS A 38 -20.03 7.00 -6.37
CA LYS A 38 -19.93 5.57 -6.74
C LYS A 38 -18.59 5.25 -7.42
N GLN A 39 -18.13 6.10 -8.32
CA GLN A 39 -16.85 5.89 -9.00
C GLN A 39 -15.66 6.05 -8.04
N LEU A 40 -15.73 7.02 -7.12
CA LEU A 40 -14.72 7.20 -6.09
C LEU A 40 -14.64 5.98 -5.16
N ALA A 41 -15.77 5.39 -4.77
CA ALA A 41 -15.80 4.15 -4.00
C ALA A 41 -15.14 2.97 -4.75
N ALA A 42 -15.28 2.91 -6.07
CA ALA A 42 -14.60 1.90 -6.89
C ALA A 42 -13.06 2.12 -6.94
N VAL A 43 -12.61 3.38 -6.95
CA VAL A 43 -11.17 3.70 -6.81
C VAL A 43 -10.67 3.24 -5.45
N GLN A 44 -11.39 3.55 -4.36
CA GLN A 44 -11.03 3.13 -3.00
C GLN A 44 -10.90 1.60 -2.89
N ALA A 45 -11.86 0.84 -3.40
CA ALA A 45 -11.80 -0.63 -3.42
C ALA A 45 -10.58 -1.16 -4.20
N SER A 46 -10.18 -0.48 -5.27
CA SER A 46 -8.97 -0.82 -6.03
C SER A 46 -7.69 -0.58 -5.22
N LEU A 47 -7.63 0.54 -4.47
CA LEU A 47 -6.51 0.84 -3.58
C LEU A 47 -6.41 -0.15 -2.41
N GLU A 48 -7.54 -0.54 -1.82
CA GLU A 48 -7.57 -1.59 -0.79
C GLU A 48 -7.03 -2.93 -1.31
N GLN A 49 -7.30 -3.26 -2.57
CA GLN A 49 -6.74 -4.47 -3.17
C GLN A 49 -5.22 -4.41 -3.29
N VAL A 50 -4.66 -3.23 -3.62
CA VAL A 50 -3.21 -3.01 -3.60
C VAL A 50 -2.67 -3.17 -2.18
N GLN A 51 -3.32 -2.59 -1.16
CA GLN A 51 -2.91 -2.76 0.23
C GLN A 51 -2.83 -4.23 0.65
N ARG A 52 -3.82 -5.06 0.25
CA ARG A 52 -3.80 -6.51 0.50
C ARG A 52 -2.61 -7.22 -0.15
N ILE A 53 -2.24 -6.82 -1.37
CA ILE A 53 -1.07 -7.38 -2.07
C ILE A 53 0.22 -7.00 -1.35
N LEU A 54 0.36 -5.74 -0.94
CA LEU A 54 1.53 -5.26 -0.22
C LEU A 54 1.66 -5.94 1.15
N LEU A 55 0.56 -6.08 1.88
CA LEU A 55 0.51 -6.81 3.15
C LEU A 55 0.96 -8.27 2.96
N ARG A 56 0.40 -8.96 1.95
CA ARG A 56 0.80 -10.34 1.63
C ARG A 56 2.30 -10.43 1.31
N ASN A 57 2.81 -9.51 0.51
CA ASN A 57 4.24 -9.47 0.19
C ASN A 57 5.09 -9.26 1.46
N HIS A 58 4.71 -8.33 2.32
CA HIS A 58 5.45 -8.00 3.55
C HIS A 58 5.50 -9.20 4.52
N LEU A 59 4.38 -9.92 4.67
CA LEU A 59 4.32 -11.14 5.46
C LEU A 59 5.24 -12.24 4.91
N LEU A 60 5.26 -12.45 3.59
CA LEU A 60 6.07 -13.49 2.95
C LEU A 60 7.56 -13.19 2.90
N THR A 61 7.96 -11.92 2.98
CA THR A 61 9.35 -11.48 2.84
C THR A 61 9.87 -10.94 4.16
N CYS A 62 9.65 -9.66 4.45
CA CYS A 62 10.22 -8.98 5.61
C CYS A 62 9.91 -9.67 6.94
N VAL A 63 8.65 -10.04 7.17
CA VAL A 63 8.23 -10.68 8.44
C VAL A 63 8.86 -12.07 8.56
N SER A 64 8.81 -12.88 7.50
CA SER A 64 9.40 -14.23 7.52
C SER A 64 10.91 -14.19 7.79
N ASP A 65 11.61 -13.23 7.17
CA ASP A 65 13.05 -13.06 7.34
C ASP A 65 13.39 -12.56 8.74
N ALA A 66 12.64 -11.59 9.26
CA ALA A 66 12.85 -11.02 10.59
C ALA A 66 12.57 -12.03 11.71
N VAL A 67 11.51 -12.84 11.58
CA VAL A 67 11.22 -13.93 12.52
C VAL A 67 12.38 -14.93 12.56
N SER A 68 12.92 -15.30 11.40
CA SER A 68 14.06 -16.22 11.30
C SER A 68 15.34 -15.66 11.92
N GLN A 69 15.47 -14.33 12.00
CA GLN A 69 16.59 -13.61 12.59
C GLN A 69 16.37 -13.22 14.06
N GLY A 70 15.24 -13.58 14.67
CA GLY A 70 14.92 -13.25 16.06
C GLY A 70 14.33 -11.85 16.28
N PHE A 71 13.98 -11.13 15.22
CA PHE A 71 13.34 -9.80 15.26
C PHE A 71 11.82 -9.85 15.07
N GLY A 72 11.21 -11.02 15.30
CA GLY A 72 9.77 -11.24 15.11
C GLY A 72 8.88 -10.25 15.87
N PRO A 73 9.06 -10.03 17.18
CA PRO A 73 8.23 -9.10 17.93
C PRO A 73 8.26 -7.66 17.36
N GLN A 74 9.44 -7.15 17.03
CA GLN A 74 9.60 -5.77 16.55
C GLN A 74 8.89 -5.53 15.22
N ILE A 75 9.03 -6.44 14.25
CA ILE A 75 8.38 -6.26 12.94
C ILE A 75 6.88 -6.50 13.01
N ILE A 76 6.42 -7.36 13.91
CA ILE A 76 4.99 -7.60 14.11
C ILE A 76 4.34 -6.36 14.72
N ASP A 77 4.96 -5.74 15.72
CA ASP A 77 4.45 -4.50 16.33
C ASP A 77 4.38 -3.37 15.28
N GLU A 78 5.42 -3.20 14.46
CA GLU A 78 5.44 -2.26 13.35
C GLU A 78 4.30 -2.52 12.34
N LEU A 79 4.09 -3.78 11.97
CA LEU A 79 3.01 -4.16 11.05
C LEU A 79 1.64 -3.88 11.65
N VAL A 80 1.42 -4.20 12.93
CA VAL A 80 0.17 -3.94 13.64
C VAL A 80 -0.12 -2.44 13.69
N ASP A 81 0.91 -1.61 13.89
CA ASP A 81 0.78 -0.16 13.84
C ASP A 81 0.38 0.33 12.44
N ALA A 82 1.03 -0.16 11.39
CA ALA A 82 0.69 0.18 10.00
C ALA A 82 -0.74 -0.27 9.62
N MET A 83 -1.19 -1.42 10.13
CA MET A 83 -2.53 -1.95 9.87
C MET A 83 -3.65 -1.03 10.36
N LYS A 84 -3.42 -0.14 11.32
CA LYS A 84 -4.43 0.84 11.80
C LYS A 84 -4.95 1.75 10.68
N TYR A 85 -4.15 1.95 9.63
CA TYR A 85 -4.51 2.79 8.48
C TYR A 85 -5.20 2.02 7.35
N MET A 86 -5.46 0.72 7.53
CA MET A 86 -6.14 -0.11 6.55
C MET A 86 -7.63 -0.21 6.93
N PRO A 87 -8.57 0.36 6.15
CA PRO A 87 -9.99 0.37 6.54
C PRO A 87 -10.58 -1.03 6.74
N PHE A 88 -10.04 -2.05 6.08
CA PHE A 88 -10.51 -3.43 6.20
C PHE A 88 -10.12 -4.11 7.54
N SER A 89 -9.14 -3.58 8.29
CA SER A 89 -8.71 -4.14 9.58
C SER A 89 -9.41 -3.46 10.77
N THR A 90 -9.76 -2.18 10.64
CA THR A 90 -10.33 -1.35 11.72
C THR A 90 -11.82 -1.04 11.55
N GLY A 91 -12.39 -1.28 10.35
CA GLY A 91 -13.76 -0.90 10.00
C GLY A 91 -13.96 0.60 9.74
N GLN A 92 -12.90 1.42 9.84
CA GLN A 92 -12.96 2.86 9.58
C GLN A 92 -11.66 3.36 8.94
N ALA A 93 -11.75 4.28 7.97
CA ALA A 93 -10.58 4.93 7.40
C ALA A 93 -9.96 5.90 8.41
N ILE A 94 -8.87 5.48 9.07
CA ILE A 94 -8.05 6.35 9.91
C ILE A 94 -7.04 7.06 9.01
N HIS A 95 -7.03 8.39 9.06
CA HIS A 95 -6.02 9.18 8.36
C HIS A 95 -4.78 9.36 9.26
N PRO A 96 -3.54 9.20 8.74
CA PRO A 96 -2.34 9.47 9.52
C PRO A 96 -2.28 10.94 9.95
N ALA A 97 -1.92 11.18 11.20
CA ALA A 97 -1.86 12.52 11.80
C ALA A 97 -0.65 13.36 11.35
N GLU A 98 0.39 12.71 10.79
CA GLU A 98 1.61 13.34 10.27
C GLU A 98 1.90 12.85 8.84
N PRO A 99 2.59 13.65 8.00
CA PRO A 99 3.02 13.21 6.68
C PRO A 99 3.95 11.99 6.82
N LEU A 100 3.70 10.96 6.02
CA LEU A 100 4.53 9.75 5.96
C LEU A 100 5.99 10.20 5.76
N HIS A 101 6.83 10.02 6.78
CA HIS A 101 8.26 10.32 6.67
C HIS A 101 8.82 9.57 5.47
N ALA A 102 9.72 10.20 4.71
CA ALA A 102 10.31 9.61 3.53
C ALA A 102 10.83 8.20 3.87
N LEU A 103 10.56 7.24 2.98
CA LEU A 103 10.99 5.85 3.04
C LEU A 103 12.52 5.79 3.15
N VAL A 104 13.05 5.90 4.37
CA VAL A 104 14.48 5.82 4.67
C VAL A 104 14.71 4.47 5.35
N GLU A 105 15.71 3.76 4.83
CA GLU A 105 16.22 2.45 5.23
C GLU A 105 15.73 1.97 6.61
N HIS A 106 14.75 1.07 6.61
CA HIS A 106 14.26 0.48 7.85
C HIS A 106 15.28 -0.55 8.37
N PRO A 107 15.71 -0.50 9.64
CA PRO A 107 16.75 -1.39 10.18
C PRO A 107 16.39 -2.88 10.08
N VAL A 108 15.11 -3.20 9.87
CA VAL A 108 14.56 -4.56 9.80
C VAL A 108 14.13 -4.97 8.38
N CYS A 109 14.05 -4.05 7.39
CA CYS A 109 13.70 -4.37 6.00
C CYS A 109 14.73 -3.81 5.01
N GLN A 110 15.39 -4.73 4.29
CA GLN A 110 16.46 -4.42 3.33
C GLN A 110 15.93 -4.27 1.88
N CYS A 111 14.64 -4.01 1.75
CA CYS A 111 13.87 -4.19 0.52
C CYS A 111 14.19 -3.18 -0.60
N HIS A 112 15.02 -2.18 -0.31
CA HIS A 112 15.43 -1.08 -1.20
C HIS A 112 16.95 -0.95 -1.37
N ARG A 113 17.77 -1.92 -0.94
CA ARG A 113 19.20 -1.88 -1.28
C ARG A 113 19.37 -2.06 -2.78
N THR A 114 19.79 -1.00 -3.47
CA THR A 114 20.38 -1.12 -4.79
C THR A 114 21.56 -2.08 -4.70
N GLU A 115 21.63 -3.03 -5.63
CA GLU A 115 22.77 -3.96 -5.75
C GLU A 115 24.08 -3.17 -5.68
N PRO A 116 25.14 -3.69 -5.03
CA PRO A 116 26.44 -3.05 -5.14
C PRO A 116 26.85 -3.11 -6.62
N GLU A 117 27.24 -1.97 -7.20
CA GLU A 117 27.88 -1.94 -8.50
C GLU A 117 29.05 -2.93 -8.47
N VAL A 118 28.88 -4.03 -9.20
CA VAL A 118 29.96 -4.99 -9.43
C VAL A 118 30.94 -4.32 -10.38
N THR A 119 31.98 -3.72 -9.81
CA THR A 119 33.21 -3.34 -10.53
C THR A 119 33.98 -4.58 -10.97
#